data_AF-A0AAE2MBY8-F1
#
_entry.id   AF-A0AAE2MBY8-F1
#
_cell.length_a   1.000
_cell.length_b   1.000
_cell.length_c   1.000
_cell.angle_alpha   90.00
_cell.angle_beta   90.00
_cell.angle_gamma   90.00
#
_symmetry.space_group_name_H-M   'P 1'
#
loop_
_entity.id
_entity.type
_entity.pdbx_description
1 polymer ?
#
loop_
_entity_poly.entity_id
_entity_poly.type
_entity_poly.pdbx_seq_one_letter_code
_entity_poly.pdbx_strand_id
1 'polypeptide(L)'
;MKKYLPLIILIISGCVGMKTYKGVIVQYSDVSKNSDGTYSIEVLGHTDLNETDMVELVELKGKELCKSSDIYVKKYKMGTYGSHSQFGSVYPPKINATIDCSVNNA
;
A
#
# COMPACT_ATOMS: atom_id res chain seq x y z
N MET A 1 -2.76 -32.58 -30.35
CA MET A 1 -1.89 -31.77 -29.46
C MET A 1 -2.30 -30.31 -29.58
N LYS A 2 -3.25 -29.86 -28.76
CA LYS A 2 -3.71 -28.46 -28.74
C LYS A 2 -3.07 -27.75 -27.55
N LYS A 3 -2.40 -26.66 -27.86
CA LYS A 3 -1.57 -25.83 -26.99
C LYS A 3 -2.43 -25.22 -25.89
N TYR A 4 -2.29 -25.68 -24.65
CA TYR A 4 -2.70 -24.92 -23.48
C TYR A 4 -1.62 -23.86 -23.23
N LEU A 5 -1.73 -22.74 -23.94
CA LEU A 5 -0.96 -21.54 -23.65
C LEU A 5 -1.55 -20.94 -22.37
N PRO A 6 -0.75 -20.71 -21.31
CA PRO A 6 -1.26 -20.53 -19.96
C PRO A 6 -2.10 -19.25 -19.87
N LEU A 7 -3.40 -19.45 -19.68
CA LEU A 7 -4.38 -18.46 -19.24
C LEU A 7 -4.14 -18.12 -17.74
N ILE A 8 -2.89 -17.81 -17.37
CA ILE A 8 -2.47 -17.51 -15.99
C ILE A 8 -1.53 -16.30 -16.02
N ILE A 9 -1.96 -15.20 -16.65
CA ILE A 9 -1.35 -13.88 -16.46
C ILE A 9 -2.50 -12.88 -16.45
N LEU A 10 -3.30 -12.85 -15.37
CA LEU A 10 -4.29 -11.78 -15.13
C LEU A 10 -4.84 -11.79 -13.69
N ILE A 11 -4.01 -12.12 -12.70
CA ILE A 11 -4.34 -11.91 -11.27
C ILE A 11 -3.08 -11.42 -10.53
N ILE A 12 -2.56 -10.25 -10.93
CA ILE A 12 -1.64 -9.46 -10.07
C ILE A 12 -2.08 -7.99 -10.07
N SER A 13 -3.38 -7.73 -10.22
CA SER A 13 -3.99 -6.55 -9.61
C SER A 13 -4.48 -7.02 -8.25
N GLY A 14 -3.63 -6.89 -7.23
CA GLY A 14 -3.99 -7.27 -5.86
C GLY A 14 -5.28 -6.54 -5.48
N CYS A 15 -6.31 -7.30 -5.10
CA CYS A 15 -7.62 -6.75 -4.78
C CYS A 15 -7.49 -5.53 -3.86
N VAL A 16 -8.05 -4.41 -4.34
CA VAL A 16 -8.48 -3.27 -3.52
C VAL A 16 -9.18 -3.84 -2.29
N GLY A 17 -8.66 -3.54 -1.10
CA GLY A 17 -9.06 -4.23 0.13
C GLY A 17 -9.38 -3.25 1.23
N MET A 18 -10.56 -3.38 1.83
CA MET A 18 -10.91 -2.68 3.05
C MET A 18 -10.43 -3.50 4.26
N LYS A 19 -9.82 -2.84 5.24
CA LYS A 19 -9.43 -3.44 6.53
C LYS A 19 -9.84 -2.52 7.67
N THR A 20 -9.87 -3.06 8.87
CA THR A 20 -9.99 -2.28 10.10
C THR A 20 -8.61 -2.07 10.72
N TYR A 21 -8.34 -0.86 11.20
CA TYR A 21 -7.12 -0.51 11.93
C TYR A 21 -7.50 0.47 13.04
N LYS A 22 -7.11 0.19 14.29
CA LYS A 22 -7.49 0.99 15.48
C LYS A 22 -8.99 1.34 15.57
N GLY A 23 -9.86 0.43 15.11
CA GLY A 23 -11.31 0.62 15.16
C GLY A 23 -11.91 1.45 14.01
N VAL A 24 -11.09 1.97 13.10
CA VAL A 24 -11.56 2.68 11.89
C VAL A 24 -11.37 1.83 10.64
N ILE A 25 -12.14 2.13 9.59
CA ILE A 25 -12.01 1.49 8.29
C ILE A 25 -10.92 2.21 7.48
N VAL A 26 -10.05 1.42 6.86
CA VAL A 26 -9.02 1.87 5.92
C VAL A 26 -9.14 1.08 4.62
N GLN A 27 -8.70 1.67 3.51
CA GLN A 27 -8.78 1.04 2.19
C GLN A 27 -7.43 1.10 1.49
N TYR A 28 -6.93 -0.06 1.05
CA TYR A 28 -5.83 -0.15 0.10
C TYR A 28 -6.40 0.06 -1.30
N SER A 29 -6.32 1.27 -1.84
CA SER A 29 -6.97 1.65 -3.11
C SER A 29 -6.15 1.24 -4.34
N ASP A 30 -4.83 1.14 -4.21
CA ASP A 30 -3.95 0.60 -5.25
C ASP A 30 -2.77 -0.13 -4.63
N VAL A 31 -2.43 -1.29 -5.21
CA VAL A 31 -1.28 -2.09 -4.85
C VAL A 31 -0.71 -2.72 -6.11
N SER A 32 0.49 -2.31 -6.50
CA SER A 32 1.14 -2.77 -7.73
C SER A 32 2.61 -3.09 -7.51
N LYS A 33 3.13 -4.07 -8.25
CA LYS A 33 4.55 -4.42 -8.25
C LYS A 33 5.25 -3.67 -9.39
N ASN A 34 6.32 -2.97 -9.07
CA ASN A 34 7.14 -2.23 -10.01
C ASN A 34 8.16 -3.16 -10.70
N SER A 35 8.71 -2.71 -11.84
CA SER A 35 9.71 -3.47 -12.61
C SER A 35 11.04 -3.64 -11.88
N ASP A 36 11.38 -2.72 -10.96
CA ASP A 36 12.58 -2.78 -10.13
C ASP A 36 12.42 -3.70 -8.91
N GLY A 37 11.30 -4.42 -8.80
CA GLY A 37 11.02 -5.35 -7.70
C GLY A 37 10.39 -4.71 -6.46
N THR A 38 10.26 -3.39 -6.42
CA THR A 38 9.55 -2.67 -5.35
C THR A 38 8.04 -2.76 -5.50
N TYR A 39 7.29 -2.41 -4.46
CA TYR A 39 5.82 -2.32 -4.47
C TYR A 39 5.36 -0.88 -4.28
N SER A 40 4.40 -0.43 -5.10
CA SER A 40 3.69 0.83 -4.92
C SER A 40 2.37 0.56 -4.19
N ILE A 41 2.08 1.34 -3.14
CA ILE A 41 0.90 1.17 -2.29
C ILE A 41 0.23 2.53 -2.10
N GLU A 42 -1.08 2.60 -2.37
CA GLU A 42 -1.94 3.70 -1.96
C GLU A 42 -2.89 3.22 -0.85
N VAL A 43 -2.93 3.97 0.26
CA VAL A 43 -3.87 3.72 1.37
C VAL A 43 -4.69 4.97 1.64
N LEU A 44 -6.01 4.79 1.70
CA LEU A 44 -7.01 5.76 2.13
C LEU A 44 -7.34 5.47 3.60
N GLY A 45 -7.07 6.42 4.49
CA GLY A 45 -7.28 6.29 5.93
C GLY A 45 -8.55 6.98 6.42
N HIS A 46 -8.78 6.93 7.73
CA HIS A 46 -9.83 7.69 8.41
C HIS A 46 -9.28 9.00 8.98
N THR A 47 -10.14 10.00 9.20
CA THR A 47 -9.75 11.32 9.76
C THR A 47 -9.05 11.25 11.11
N ASP A 48 -9.25 10.16 11.85
CA ASP A 48 -8.65 9.95 13.18
C ASP A 48 -7.22 9.40 13.11
N LEU A 49 -6.74 9.06 11.90
CA LEU A 49 -5.39 8.54 11.69
C LEU A 49 -4.41 9.66 11.40
N ASN A 50 -3.25 9.58 12.02
CA ASN A 50 -2.13 10.49 11.77
C ASN A 50 -1.13 9.89 10.77
N GLU A 51 -0.07 10.63 10.45
CA GLU A 51 0.98 10.16 9.54
C GLU A 51 1.64 8.86 9.99
N THR A 52 1.95 8.73 11.28
CA THR A 52 2.56 7.51 11.85
C THR A 52 1.66 6.29 11.64
N ASP A 53 0.36 6.43 11.89
CA ASP A 53 -0.62 5.37 11.65
C ASP A 53 -0.66 4.95 10.18
N MET A 54 -0.59 5.93 9.27
CA MET A 54 -0.63 5.69 7.83
C MET A 54 0.65 5.01 7.33
N VAL A 55 1.82 5.35 7.89
CA VAL A 55 3.07 4.65 7.60
C VAL A 55 3.01 3.21 8.13
N GLU A 56 2.50 2.99 9.35
CA GLU A 56 2.36 1.63 9.91
C GLU A 56 1.46 0.74 9.05
N LEU A 57 0.36 1.28 8.51
CA LEU A 57 -0.51 0.58 7.56
C LEU A 57 0.23 0.14 6.30
N VAL A 58 1.07 1.03 5.76
CA VAL A 58 1.95 0.71 4.62
C VAL A 58 2.92 -0.40 4.99
N GLU A 59 3.57 -0.32 6.16
CA GLU A 59 4.50 -1.35 6.62
C GLU A 59 3.82 -2.72 6.80
N LEU A 60 2.64 -2.76 7.41
CA LEU A 60 1.85 -3.99 7.57
C LEU A 60 1.53 -4.62 6.22
N LYS A 61 1.13 -3.81 5.24
CA LYS A 61 0.88 -4.29 3.88
C LYS A 61 2.17 -4.71 3.18
N GLY A 62 3.27 -4.01 3.41
CA GLY A 62 4.60 -4.39 2.95
C GLY A 62 5.01 -5.77 3.43
N LYS A 63 4.86 -6.03 4.73
CA LYS A 63 5.17 -7.35 5.33
C LYS A 63 4.33 -8.46 4.71
N GLU A 64 3.05 -8.19 4.43
CA GLU A 64 2.14 -9.12 3.73
C GLU A 64 2.62 -9.42 2.31
N LEU A 65 2.98 -8.38 1.54
CA LEU A 65 3.39 -8.51 0.13
C LEU A 65 4.78 -9.14 -0.02
N CYS A 66 5.73 -8.70 0.80
CA CYS A 66 7.11 -9.20 0.81
C CYS A 66 7.24 -10.57 1.47
N LYS A 67 6.22 -11.03 2.22
CA LYS A 67 6.27 -12.24 3.06
C LYS A 67 7.48 -12.26 3.99
N SER A 68 7.84 -11.07 4.51
CA SER A 68 9.01 -10.81 5.34
C SER A 68 8.64 -9.82 6.44
N SER A 69 9.21 -9.95 7.63
CA SER A 69 9.12 -8.92 8.67
C SER A 69 9.97 -7.69 8.33
N ASP A 70 11.02 -7.93 7.56
CA ASP A 70 12.01 -6.94 7.20
C ASP A 70 11.61 -6.33 5.85
N ILE A 71 11.21 -5.07 5.89
CA ILE A 71 10.77 -4.27 4.74
C ILE A 71 11.31 -2.85 4.90
N TYR A 72 11.48 -2.14 3.78
CA TYR A 72 11.92 -0.76 3.80
C TYR A 72 10.92 0.14 3.05
N VAL A 73 10.34 1.12 3.76
CA VAL A 73 9.51 2.16 3.13
C VAL A 73 10.44 3.20 2.50
N LYS A 74 10.76 3.01 1.22
CA LYS A 74 11.78 3.79 0.48
C LYS A 74 11.43 5.27 0.36
N LYS A 75 10.16 5.55 0.13
CA LYS A 75 9.60 6.90 0.05
C LYS A 75 8.11 6.81 0.28
N TYR A 76 7.55 7.87 0.84
CA TYR A 76 6.10 8.04 0.88
C TYR A 76 5.74 9.52 0.72
N LYS A 77 4.50 9.76 0.33
CA LYS A 77 3.91 11.10 0.27
C LYS A 77 2.54 11.07 0.92
N MET A 78 2.36 11.94 1.90
CA MET A 78 1.08 12.18 2.54
C MET A 78 0.21 13.13 1.71
N GLY A 79 -1.10 12.96 1.86
CA GLY A 79 -2.13 13.83 1.30
C GLY A 79 -3.47 13.52 1.95
N THR A 80 -4.54 13.89 1.27
CA THR A 80 -5.93 13.62 1.65
C THR A 80 -6.67 13.10 0.42
N TYR A 81 -7.77 12.36 0.62
CA TYR A 81 -8.69 12.04 -0.48
C TYR A 81 -9.95 12.91 -0.35
N GLY A 82 -10.08 13.85 -1.29
CA GLY A 82 -10.96 15.03 -1.19
C GLY A 82 -10.19 16.23 -1.78
N SER A 83 -10.87 17.17 -2.45
CA SER A 83 -10.24 18.09 -3.43
C SER A 83 -9.27 19.17 -2.89
N HIS A 84 -8.60 18.98 -1.74
CA HIS A 84 -7.64 19.94 -1.21
C HIS A 84 -6.37 19.23 -0.72
N SER A 85 -5.25 19.51 -1.39
CA SER A 85 -3.92 18.94 -1.18
C SER A 85 -3.21 19.37 0.11
N GLN A 86 -3.95 19.65 1.18
CA GLN A 86 -3.42 20.04 2.49
C GLN A 86 -3.97 19.08 3.56
N PHE A 87 -3.09 18.56 4.42
CA PHE A 87 -3.50 17.83 5.61
C PHE A 87 -4.24 18.81 6.53
N GLY A 88 -5.57 18.74 6.53
CA GLY A 88 -6.46 19.61 7.30
C GLY A 88 -7.52 18.75 7.96
N SER A 89 -7.93 19.12 9.18
CA SER A 89 -8.66 18.30 10.17
C SER A 89 -10.03 17.76 9.76
N VAL A 90 -10.44 17.92 8.51
CA VAL A 90 -11.78 17.58 8.01
C VAL A 90 -11.73 16.55 6.87
N TYR A 91 -10.55 16.29 6.30
CA TYR A 91 -10.41 15.34 5.18
C TYR A 91 -9.62 14.10 5.60
N PRO A 92 -10.09 12.89 5.24
CA PRO A 92 -9.38 11.70 5.63
C PRO A 92 -8.03 11.60 4.89
N PRO A 93 -7.00 11.09 5.57
CA PRO A 93 -5.64 11.07 5.06
C PRO A 93 -5.50 10.05 3.92
N LYS A 94 -4.51 10.30 3.09
CA LYS A 94 -4.04 9.37 2.06
C LYS A 94 -2.53 9.27 2.13
N ILE A 95 -1.99 8.08 1.96
CA ILE A 95 -0.56 7.84 1.79
C ILE A 95 -0.30 7.10 0.49
N ASN A 96 0.69 7.58 -0.26
CA ASN A 96 1.27 6.90 -1.41
C ASN A 96 2.69 6.53 -1.08
N ALA A 97 3.01 5.24 -1.04
CA ALA A 97 4.31 4.75 -0.62
C ALA A 97 4.92 3.76 -1.60
N THR A 98 6.25 3.68 -1.60
CA THR A 98 7.02 2.66 -2.28
C THR A 98 7.75 1.81 -1.25
N ILE A 99 7.53 0.50 -1.29
CA ILE A 99 8.15 -0.48 -0.39
C ILE A 99 9.17 -1.29 -1.16
N ASP A 100 10.34 -1.45 -0.57
CA ASP A 100 11.36 -2.36 -1.01
C ASP A 100 11.36 -3.63 -0.14
N CYS A 101 11.28 -4.79 -0.79
CA CYS A 101 11.40 -6.09 -0.13
C CYS A 101 12.85 -6.58 -0.06
N SER A 102 13.79 -5.90 -0.73
CA SER A 102 15.21 -6.19 -0.63
C SER A 102 15.74 -5.54 0.63
N VAL A 103 15.87 -6.34 1.67
CA VAL A 103 16.56 -5.93 2.88
C VAL A 103 18.00 -6.34 2.66
N ASN A 104 18.91 -5.38 2.73
CA ASN A 104 20.34 -5.61 2.62
C ASN A 104 20.72 -6.75 3.58
N ASN A 105 21.05 -7.91 3.04
CA ASN A 105 22.01 -8.81 3.67
C ASN A 105 23.37 -8.10 3.58
N ALA A 106 23.58 -7.10 4.44
CA ALA A 106 24.89 -6.49 4.66
C ALA A 106 25.54 -7.14 5.87
#